data_AF-A0A941NEC7-F1
#
_entry.id   AF-A0A941NEC7-F1
#
_cell.length_a   1.000
_cell.length_b   1.000
_cell.length_c   1.000
_cell.angle_alpha   90.00
_cell.angle_beta   90.00
_cell.angle_gamma   90.00
#
_symmetry.space_group_name_H-M   'P 1'
#
loop_
_entity.id
_entity.type
_entity.pdbx_description
1 polymer ?
#
loop_
_entity_poly.entity_id
_entity_poly.type
_entity_poly.pdbx_seq_one_letter_code
_entity_poly.pdbx_strand_id
1 'polypeptide(L)'
;MRRLIGLTILFASLSGGAAFATTPAEFVSAYAGQLGQQQALKARIPQDLRNPSAGQLKECTAGSIALSASLHKDGEALKAMSLTGDLAKMVPTLVNLYESKAVQHLQYGAICSTMSQSPAGSKTYLGAAGAAPQVLAHLAATDRVIFQGMPLIAATLLPPGSDVRNPSTRLTITKAQRLKLVSDIDKAFDAKKHPLPSEIGPSTDIVVASAAILRAFLTDRKGSDER
;
A
#
# COMPACT_ATOMS: atom_id res chain seq x y z
N MET A 1 -49.68 46.67 -11.52
CA MET A 1 -48.23 46.42 -11.50
C MET A 1 -47.98 45.16 -10.65
N ARG A 2 -47.18 44.19 -11.17
CA ARG A 2 -46.53 43.00 -10.53
C ARG A 2 -47.38 42.11 -9.59
N ARG A 3 -47.90 40.93 -10.00
CA ARG A 3 -47.25 39.59 -10.10
C ARG A 3 -46.29 39.25 -8.93
N LEU A 4 -46.61 38.27 -8.07
CA LEU A 4 -46.25 36.84 -8.22
C LEU A 4 -46.61 36.01 -6.98
N ILE A 5 -47.23 34.86 -7.24
CA ILE A 5 -47.34 33.67 -6.39
C ILE A 5 -45.96 32.99 -6.31
N GLY A 6 -45.58 32.48 -5.15
CA GLY A 6 -44.51 31.49 -4.96
C GLY A 6 -44.45 31.15 -3.47
N LEU A 7 -44.94 30.00 -2.99
CA LEU A 7 -44.47 28.64 -3.24
C LEU A 7 -42.94 28.54 -3.25
N THR A 8 -42.36 28.26 -2.10
CA THR A 8 -41.03 27.67 -1.94
C THR A 8 -41.17 26.60 -0.86
N ILE A 9 -41.64 25.42 -1.24
CA ILE A 9 -40.82 24.20 -1.43
C ILE A 9 -39.97 23.89 -0.19
N LEU A 10 -40.46 22.92 0.59
CA LEU A 10 -39.65 22.00 1.38
C LEU A 10 -38.55 21.41 0.49
N PHE A 11 -37.28 21.53 0.87
CA PHE A 11 -36.33 20.45 0.62
C PHE A 11 -35.70 20.02 1.93
N ALA A 12 -36.12 18.83 2.34
CA ALA A 12 -35.51 18.02 3.34
C ALA A 12 -34.05 17.67 2.97
N SER A 13 -33.28 17.43 4.04
CA SER A 13 -32.26 16.38 4.15
C SER A 13 -31.40 16.12 2.92
N LEU A 14 -30.11 16.44 3.01
CA LEU A 14 -29.09 15.61 2.39
C LEU A 14 -27.91 15.48 3.34
N SER A 15 -27.93 14.32 4.00
CA SER A 15 -26.77 13.47 4.24
C SER A 15 -25.55 14.16 4.84
N GLY A 16 -25.51 14.16 6.18
CA GLY A 16 -24.27 13.82 6.86
C GLY A 16 -23.86 12.42 6.40
N GLY A 17 -23.18 12.35 5.26
CA GLY A 17 -22.43 11.17 4.89
C GLY A 17 -21.44 10.96 6.03
N ALA A 18 -21.55 9.82 6.72
CA ALA A 18 -20.53 9.42 7.67
C ALA A 18 -19.19 9.59 6.95
N ALA A 19 -18.38 10.54 7.41
CA ALA A 19 -17.02 10.67 6.96
C ALA A 19 -16.40 9.31 7.24
N PHE A 20 -16.12 8.53 6.21
CA PHE A 20 -15.32 7.33 6.37
C PHE A 20 -14.07 7.72 7.16
N ALA A 21 -13.75 6.98 8.23
CA ALA A 21 -12.57 7.27 9.05
C ALA A 21 -11.25 7.25 8.21
N THR A 22 -11.31 6.67 7.01
CA THR A 22 -10.26 6.75 5.99
C THR A 22 -10.91 6.80 4.61
N THR A 23 -10.53 7.80 3.80
CA THR A 23 -10.98 7.92 2.41
C THR A 23 -10.23 6.94 1.50
N PRO A 24 -10.82 6.53 0.35
CA PRO A 24 -10.11 5.69 -0.63
C PRO A 24 -8.76 6.25 -1.07
N ALA A 25 -8.63 7.58 -1.19
CA ALA A 25 -7.39 8.24 -1.54
C ALA A 25 -6.31 8.11 -0.45
N GLU A 26 -6.70 8.22 0.82
CA GLU A 26 -5.78 8.03 1.96
C GLU A 26 -5.31 6.58 2.05
N PHE A 27 -6.19 5.62 1.81
CA PHE A 27 -5.82 4.20 1.77
C PHE A 27 -4.81 3.91 0.64
N VAL A 28 -5.07 4.41 -0.58
CA VAL A 28 -4.14 4.24 -1.70
C VAL A 28 -2.80 4.94 -1.43
N SER A 29 -2.80 6.07 -0.72
CA SER A 29 -1.57 6.75 -0.29
C SER A 29 -0.77 5.93 0.72
N ALA A 30 -1.45 5.32 1.70
CA ALA A 30 -0.81 4.44 2.67
C ALA A 30 -0.18 3.23 1.97
N TYR A 31 -0.92 2.60 1.05
CA TYR A 31 -0.43 1.51 0.21
C TYR A 31 0.81 1.88 -0.62
N ALA A 32 0.83 3.07 -1.24
CA ALA A 32 2.02 3.57 -1.93
C ALA A 32 3.24 3.75 -1.00
N GLY A 33 3.01 4.21 0.24
CA GLY A 33 4.04 4.30 1.27
C GLY A 33 4.58 2.93 1.69
N GLN A 34 3.70 1.94 1.86
CA GLN A 34 4.08 0.56 2.22
C GLN A 34 4.96 -0.08 1.15
N LEU A 35 4.59 0.10 -0.12
CA LEU A 35 5.39 -0.34 -1.27
C LEU A 35 6.85 0.15 -1.13
N GLY A 36 7.06 1.42 -0.80
CA GLY A 36 8.39 1.98 -0.57
C GLY A 36 9.13 1.41 0.64
N GLN A 37 8.45 1.28 1.77
CA GLN A 37 9.05 0.70 2.99
C GLN A 37 9.52 -0.74 2.77
N GLN A 38 8.70 -1.51 2.07
CA GLN A 38 9.01 -2.89 1.75
C GLN A 38 10.14 -3.02 0.73
N GLN A 39 10.18 -2.15 -0.28
CA GLN A 39 11.30 -2.09 -1.22
C GLN A 39 12.61 -1.78 -0.49
N ALA A 40 12.59 -0.81 0.43
CA ALA A 40 13.76 -0.45 1.24
C ALA A 40 14.23 -1.60 2.14
N LEU A 41 13.29 -2.34 2.75
CA LEU A 41 13.63 -3.51 3.57
C LEU A 41 14.18 -4.65 2.70
N LYS A 42 13.56 -4.92 1.54
CA LYS A 42 14.01 -5.94 0.59
C LYS A 42 15.42 -5.69 0.07
N ALA A 43 15.76 -4.44 -0.20
CA ALA A 43 17.12 -4.06 -0.61
C ALA A 43 18.18 -4.32 0.48
N ARG A 44 17.78 -4.34 1.76
CA ARG A 44 18.67 -4.55 2.91
C ARG A 44 18.82 -6.00 3.33
N ILE A 45 17.80 -6.84 3.11
CA ILE A 45 17.81 -8.27 3.46
C ILE A 45 19.11 -9.01 3.05
N PRO A 46 19.67 -8.84 1.84
CA PRO A 46 20.94 -9.49 1.49
C PRO A 46 22.13 -9.05 2.35
N GLN A 47 22.13 -7.82 2.84
CA GLN A 47 23.16 -7.27 3.74
C GLN A 47 22.92 -7.77 5.17
N ASP A 48 21.67 -7.80 5.62
CA ASP A 48 21.29 -8.29 6.94
C ASP A 48 21.62 -9.78 7.13
N LEU A 49 21.65 -10.55 6.04
CA LEU A 49 22.03 -11.97 6.06
C LEU A 49 23.53 -12.22 5.86
N ARG A 50 24.31 -11.22 5.40
CA ARG A 50 25.73 -11.37 5.09
C ARG A 50 26.58 -10.49 6.00
N ASN A 51 27.05 -11.07 7.10
CA ASN A 51 27.91 -10.42 8.10
C ASN A 51 27.42 -9.00 8.51
N PRO A 52 26.18 -8.89 9.02
CA PRO A 52 25.63 -7.60 9.41
C PRO A 52 26.35 -7.03 10.63
N SER A 53 26.48 -5.70 10.66
CA SER A 53 26.85 -4.99 11.88
C SER A 53 25.69 -5.01 12.90
N ALA A 54 26.02 -4.84 14.18
CA ALA A 54 25.00 -4.70 15.23
C ALA A 54 24.05 -3.51 14.99
N GLY A 55 24.54 -2.44 14.33
CA GLY A 55 23.72 -1.30 13.93
C GLY A 55 22.66 -1.68 12.89
N GLN A 56 23.08 -2.40 11.83
CA GLN A 56 22.17 -2.89 10.79
C GLN A 56 21.09 -3.82 11.36
N LEU A 57 21.45 -4.71 12.28
CA LEU A 57 20.48 -5.59 12.92
C LEU A 57 19.46 -4.84 13.79
N LYS A 58 19.88 -3.78 14.50
CA LYS A 58 18.96 -2.90 15.23
C LYS A 58 18.02 -2.15 14.30
N GLU A 59 18.52 -1.64 13.18
CA GLU A 59 17.69 -1.02 12.14
C GLU A 59 16.69 -2.01 11.55
N CYS A 60 17.11 -3.25 11.26
CA CYS A 60 16.21 -4.31 10.82
C CYS A 60 15.08 -4.57 11.83
N THR A 61 15.40 -4.68 13.12
CA THR A 61 14.39 -4.86 14.18
C THR A 61 13.40 -3.70 14.22
N ALA A 62 13.90 -2.46 14.30
CA ALA A 62 13.06 -1.27 14.39
C ALA A 62 12.19 -1.09 13.13
N GLY A 63 12.77 -1.26 11.94
CA GLY A 63 12.07 -1.16 10.66
C GLY A 63 10.99 -2.23 10.52
N SER A 64 11.26 -3.46 10.95
CA SER A 64 10.27 -4.54 10.90
C SER A 64 9.09 -4.31 11.86
N ILE A 65 9.35 -3.78 13.06
CA ILE A 65 8.28 -3.39 14.00
C ILE A 65 7.43 -2.25 13.43
N ALA A 66 8.07 -1.22 12.89
CA ALA A 66 7.36 -0.08 12.30
C ALA A 66 6.48 -0.51 11.12
N LEU A 67 7.00 -1.36 10.23
CA LEU A 67 6.24 -1.87 9.10
C LEU A 67 5.08 -2.77 9.53
N SER A 68 5.28 -3.63 10.54
CA SER A 68 4.20 -4.43 11.13
C SER A 68 3.06 -3.54 11.66
N ALA A 69 3.39 -2.48 12.41
CA ALA A 69 2.40 -1.55 12.92
C ALA A 69 1.65 -0.82 11.80
N SER A 70 2.35 -0.42 10.72
CA SER A 70 1.70 0.17 9.53
C SER A 70 0.74 -0.81 8.87
N LEU A 71 1.16 -2.05 8.64
CA LEU A 71 0.33 -3.09 8.00
C LEU A 71 -0.94 -3.38 8.81
N HIS A 72 -0.82 -3.46 10.14
CA HIS A 72 -1.99 -3.62 11.02
C HIS A 72 -2.96 -2.43 10.91
N LYS A 73 -2.43 -1.20 10.95
CA LYS A 73 -3.23 0.02 10.78
C LYS A 73 -3.96 0.03 9.43
N ASP A 74 -3.31 -0.41 8.37
CA ASP A 74 -3.90 -0.45 7.03
C ASP A 74 -4.97 -1.56 6.90
N GLY A 75 -4.80 -2.67 7.61
CA GLY A 75 -5.85 -3.68 7.81
C GLY A 75 -7.09 -3.12 8.51
N GLU A 76 -6.90 -2.37 9.60
CA GLU A 76 -8.00 -1.69 10.31
C GLU A 76 -8.68 -0.61 9.45
N ALA A 77 -7.91 0.17 8.71
CA ALA A 77 -8.45 1.15 7.78
C ALA A 77 -9.32 0.48 6.71
N LEU A 78 -8.89 -0.66 6.17
CA LEU A 78 -9.66 -1.42 5.18
C LEU A 78 -10.96 -1.97 5.76
N LYS A 79 -10.98 -2.41 7.03
CA LYS A 79 -12.21 -2.82 7.73
C LYS A 79 -13.18 -1.65 7.89
N ALA A 80 -12.66 -0.45 8.16
CA ALA A 80 -13.45 0.75 8.40
C ALA A 80 -14.02 1.36 7.10
N MET A 81 -13.40 1.10 5.95
CA MET A 81 -13.94 1.47 4.66
C MET A 81 -15.19 0.64 4.38
N SER A 82 -16.39 1.24 4.42
CA SER A 82 -17.63 0.52 4.07
C SER A 82 -17.71 0.29 2.56
N LEU A 83 -16.86 -0.61 2.07
CA LEU A 83 -16.81 -1.04 0.67
C LEU A 83 -18.05 -1.86 0.33
N THR A 84 -18.50 -1.75 -0.91
CA THR A 84 -19.70 -2.42 -1.42
C THR A 84 -19.37 -3.37 -2.58
N GLY A 85 -20.29 -4.26 -2.93
CA GLY A 85 -20.14 -5.17 -4.07
C GLY A 85 -19.04 -6.21 -3.88
N ASP A 86 -18.31 -6.54 -4.95
CA ASP A 86 -17.27 -7.57 -4.90
C ASP A 86 -16.06 -7.17 -4.06
N LEU A 87 -15.79 -5.87 -3.90
CA LEU A 87 -14.74 -5.39 -2.99
C LEU A 87 -15.04 -5.76 -1.54
N ALA A 88 -16.31 -5.63 -1.11
CA ALA A 88 -16.73 -6.00 0.25
C ALA A 88 -16.45 -7.48 0.55
N LYS A 89 -16.61 -8.35 -0.45
CA LYS A 89 -16.34 -9.79 -0.34
C LYS A 89 -14.84 -10.10 -0.20
N MET A 90 -13.97 -9.22 -0.73
CA MET A 90 -12.51 -9.38 -0.66
C MET A 90 -11.90 -8.79 0.61
N VAL A 91 -12.58 -7.86 1.30
CA VAL A 91 -12.07 -7.20 2.52
C VAL A 91 -11.52 -8.19 3.55
N PRO A 92 -12.24 -9.27 3.93
CA PRO A 92 -11.73 -10.22 4.93
C PRO A 92 -10.41 -10.88 4.51
N THR A 93 -10.28 -11.25 3.24
CA THR A 93 -9.06 -11.86 2.70
C THR A 93 -7.90 -10.88 2.73
N LEU A 94 -8.13 -9.63 2.31
CA LEU A 94 -7.11 -8.59 2.28
C LEU A 94 -6.63 -8.23 3.68
N VAL A 95 -7.56 -8.08 4.62
CA VAL A 95 -7.26 -7.89 6.04
C VAL A 95 -6.38 -9.03 6.55
N ASN A 96 -6.76 -10.29 6.31
CA ASN A 96 -5.97 -11.44 6.74
C ASN A 96 -4.56 -11.45 6.14
N LEU A 97 -4.40 -10.99 4.90
CA LEU A 97 -3.10 -10.85 4.26
C LEU A 97 -2.25 -9.75 4.93
N TYR A 98 -2.84 -8.58 5.24
CA TYR A 98 -2.16 -7.51 5.97
C TYR A 98 -1.73 -7.97 7.36
N GLU A 99 -2.61 -8.61 8.12
CA GLU A 99 -2.30 -9.12 9.47
C GLU A 99 -1.24 -10.23 9.44
N SER A 100 -1.39 -11.19 8.52
CA SER A 100 -0.40 -12.26 8.36
C SER A 100 0.98 -11.70 8.03
N LYS A 101 1.04 -10.71 7.13
CA LYS A 101 2.30 -10.04 6.80
C LYS A 101 2.86 -9.24 7.98
N ALA A 102 2.01 -8.57 8.76
CA ALA A 102 2.43 -7.85 9.96
C ALA A 102 3.09 -8.79 10.97
N VAL A 103 2.51 -9.98 11.20
CA VAL A 103 3.10 -11.02 12.06
C VAL A 103 4.44 -11.51 11.52
N GLN A 104 4.55 -11.74 10.22
CA GLN A 104 5.80 -12.19 9.60
C GLN A 104 6.92 -11.14 9.73
N HIS A 105 6.61 -9.85 9.63
CA HIS A 105 7.58 -8.79 9.91
C HIS A 105 8.02 -8.78 11.39
N LEU A 106 7.10 -9.01 12.35
CA LEU A 106 7.52 -9.15 13.75
C LEU A 106 8.46 -10.34 13.97
N GLN A 107 8.19 -11.47 13.31
CA GLN A 107 9.08 -12.64 13.34
C GLN A 107 10.46 -12.30 12.78
N TYR A 108 10.52 -11.59 11.64
CA TYR A 108 11.79 -11.17 11.06
C TYR A 108 12.54 -10.18 11.95
N GLY A 109 11.84 -9.21 12.54
CA GLY A 109 12.41 -8.27 13.50
C GLY A 109 12.96 -8.95 14.76
N ALA A 110 12.29 -10.01 15.25
CA ALA A 110 12.76 -10.82 16.37
C ALA A 110 14.02 -11.62 16.03
N ILE A 111 14.14 -12.13 14.80
CA ILE A 111 15.37 -12.77 14.30
C ILE A 111 16.52 -11.75 14.32
N CYS A 112 16.33 -10.57 13.73
CA CYS A 112 17.32 -9.51 13.73
C CYS A 112 17.71 -9.08 15.15
N SER A 113 16.74 -9.00 16.07
CA SER A 113 16.98 -8.64 17.47
C SER A 113 17.85 -9.69 18.15
N THR A 114 17.51 -10.97 17.97
CA THR A 114 18.26 -12.10 18.53
C THR A 114 19.70 -12.11 18.02
N MET A 115 19.89 -11.90 16.72
CA MET A 115 21.21 -11.79 16.11
C MET A 115 21.99 -10.60 16.67
N SER A 116 21.33 -9.45 16.92
CA SER A 116 21.99 -8.24 17.43
C SER A 116 22.48 -8.37 18.87
N GLN A 117 21.84 -9.24 19.66
CA GLN A 117 22.12 -9.46 21.07
C GLN A 117 23.05 -10.66 21.31
N SER A 118 23.33 -11.45 20.27
CA SER A 118 24.12 -12.68 20.36
C SER A 118 25.50 -12.50 19.73
N PRO A 119 26.57 -13.09 20.29
CA PRO A 119 27.85 -13.14 19.61
C PRO A 119 27.74 -13.83 18.25
N ALA A 120 28.36 -13.24 17.22
CA ALA A 120 28.40 -13.82 15.88
C ALA A 120 29.01 -15.23 15.92
N GLY A 121 28.39 -16.19 15.22
CA GLY A 121 28.82 -17.59 15.21
C GLY A 121 28.40 -18.42 16.43
N SER A 122 27.80 -17.81 17.47
CA SER A 122 27.17 -18.57 18.55
C SER A 122 25.99 -19.42 18.04
N LYS A 123 25.66 -20.50 18.75
CA LYS A 123 24.51 -21.35 18.42
C LYS A 123 23.20 -20.54 18.32
N THR A 124 23.01 -19.57 19.21
CA THR A 124 21.83 -18.69 19.21
C THR A 124 21.79 -17.80 17.96
N TYR A 125 22.92 -17.18 17.61
CA TYR A 125 23.03 -16.37 16.39
C TYR A 125 22.75 -17.20 15.14
N LEU A 126 23.40 -18.36 15.01
CA LEU A 126 23.26 -19.23 13.85
C LEU A 126 21.84 -19.82 13.74
N GLY A 127 21.20 -20.14 14.87
CA GLY A 127 19.81 -20.59 14.91
C GLY A 127 18.84 -19.52 14.40
N ALA A 128 19.00 -18.27 14.84
CA ALA A 128 18.20 -17.15 14.36
C ALA A 128 18.43 -16.88 12.86
N ALA A 129 19.70 -16.82 12.44
CA ALA A 129 20.06 -16.64 11.03
C ALA A 129 19.50 -17.77 10.13
N GLY A 130 19.49 -19.01 10.63
CA GLY A 130 18.93 -20.16 9.92
C GLY A 130 17.41 -20.15 9.78
N ALA A 131 16.68 -19.44 10.65
CA ALA A 131 15.23 -19.29 10.56
C ALA A 131 14.81 -18.18 9.56
N ALA A 132 15.70 -17.21 9.28
CA ALA A 132 15.39 -16.06 8.42
C ALA A 132 14.87 -16.44 7.02
N PRO A 133 15.46 -17.42 6.29
CA PRO A 133 15.00 -17.77 4.95
C PRO A 133 13.53 -18.20 4.89
N GLN A 134 13.03 -18.91 5.90
CA GLN A 134 11.64 -19.38 5.91
C GLN A 134 10.65 -18.21 6.08
N VAL A 135 10.96 -17.27 6.99
CA VAL A 135 10.15 -16.06 7.21
C VAL A 135 10.16 -15.18 5.96
N LEU A 136 11.33 -15.00 5.35
CA LEU A 136 11.48 -14.22 4.12
C LEU A 136 10.74 -14.86 2.93
N ALA A 137 10.72 -16.19 2.83
CA ALA A 137 9.94 -16.90 1.83
C ALA A 137 8.42 -16.70 2.02
N HIS A 138 7.95 -16.72 3.27
CA HIS A 138 6.54 -16.41 3.58
C HIS A 138 6.20 -14.97 3.21
N LEU A 139 7.04 -14.00 3.57
CA LEU A 139 6.86 -12.60 3.20
C LEU A 139 6.76 -12.44 1.68
N ALA A 140 7.67 -13.05 0.93
CA ALA A 140 7.65 -13.00 -0.53
C ALA A 140 6.40 -13.66 -1.14
N ALA A 141 5.87 -14.72 -0.52
CA ALA A 141 4.63 -15.37 -0.96
C ALA A 141 3.41 -14.49 -0.68
N THR A 142 3.28 -13.94 0.53
CA THR A 142 2.20 -13.00 0.90
C THR A 142 2.25 -11.74 0.04
N ASP A 143 3.45 -11.24 -0.25
CA ASP A 143 3.67 -10.13 -1.17
C ASP A 143 3.10 -10.42 -2.55
N ARG A 144 3.38 -11.58 -3.14
CA ARG A 144 2.80 -11.92 -4.45
C ARG A 144 1.28 -11.84 -4.44
N VAL A 145 0.62 -12.32 -3.39
CA VAL A 145 -0.84 -12.31 -3.30
C VAL A 145 -1.39 -10.88 -3.14
N ILE A 146 -0.82 -10.09 -2.23
CA ILE A 146 -1.24 -8.69 -2.01
C ILE A 146 -0.98 -7.87 -3.28
N PHE A 147 0.23 -7.93 -3.83
CA PHE A 147 0.69 -7.04 -4.87
C PHE A 147 0.17 -7.40 -6.27
N GLN A 148 -0.26 -8.63 -6.52
CA GLN A 148 -0.98 -8.97 -7.75
C GLN A 148 -2.37 -8.30 -7.85
N GLY A 149 -3.12 -8.23 -6.75
CA GLY A 149 -4.49 -7.73 -6.76
C GLY A 149 -4.65 -6.25 -6.39
N MET A 150 -3.74 -5.72 -5.58
CA MET A 150 -3.94 -4.41 -4.96
C MET A 150 -3.93 -3.21 -5.93
N PRO A 151 -3.18 -3.21 -7.05
CA PRO A 151 -3.32 -2.14 -8.05
C PRO A 151 -4.74 -2.06 -8.65
N LEU A 152 -5.40 -3.21 -8.86
CA LEU A 152 -6.79 -3.24 -9.33
C LEU A 152 -7.75 -2.74 -8.26
N ILE A 153 -7.52 -3.10 -6.99
CA ILE A 153 -8.31 -2.58 -5.86
C ILE A 153 -8.10 -1.07 -5.71
N ALA A 154 -6.88 -0.56 -5.84
CA ALA A 154 -6.62 0.87 -5.83
C ALA A 154 -7.33 1.58 -7.00
N ALA A 155 -7.40 0.96 -8.17
CA ALA A 155 -8.13 1.48 -9.32
C ALA A 155 -9.65 1.50 -9.11
N THR A 156 -10.23 0.50 -8.45
CA THR A 156 -11.67 0.47 -8.15
C THR A 156 -12.04 1.43 -7.01
N LEU A 157 -11.10 1.67 -6.08
CA LEU A 157 -11.21 2.65 -5.01
C LEU A 157 -11.10 4.10 -5.51
N LEU A 158 -10.46 4.30 -6.65
CA LEU A 158 -10.35 5.58 -7.36
C LEU A 158 -11.11 5.52 -8.68
N PRO A 159 -12.46 5.32 -8.64
CA PRO A 159 -13.21 5.02 -9.85
C PRO A 159 -13.16 6.17 -10.86
N PRO A 160 -13.51 5.87 -12.12
CA PRO A 160 -13.57 6.89 -13.14
C PRO A 160 -14.55 8.01 -12.76
N GLY A 161 -14.12 9.27 -12.87
CA GLY A 161 -14.93 10.45 -12.58
C GLY A 161 -16.11 10.58 -13.55
N SER A 162 -17.10 11.40 -13.18
CA SER A 162 -18.39 11.54 -13.89
C SER A 162 -18.32 12.26 -15.24
N ASP A 163 -17.20 12.19 -15.98
CA ASP A 163 -17.14 12.74 -17.33
C ASP A 163 -18.04 11.91 -18.25
N VAL A 164 -19.25 12.43 -18.49
CA VAL A 164 -20.28 11.78 -19.29
C VAL A 164 -19.81 11.47 -20.71
N ARG A 165 -18.78 12.18 -21.21
CA ARG A 165 -18.24 11.97 -22.57
C ARG A 165 -17.12 10.94 -22.62
N ASN A 166 -16.34 10.78 -21.55
CA ASN A 166 -15.30 9.76 -21.49
C ASN A 166 -14.95 9.38 -20.04
N PRO A 167 -15.78 8.55 -19.37
CA PRO A 167 -15.65 8.30 -17.94
C PRO A 167 -14.29 7.72 -17.58
N SER A 168 -13.66 6.92 -18.46
CA SER A 168 -12.37 6.27 -18.23
C SER A 168 -11.16 7.20 -18.12
N THR A 169 -11.31 8.51 -18.39
CA THR A 169 -10.18 9.47 -18.44
C THR A 169 -9.98 10.29 -17.17
N ARG A 170 -10.91 10.26 -16.22
CA ARG A 170 -10.83 11.05 -14.98
C ARG A 170 -10.85 10.17 -13.75
N LEU A 171 -10.21 10.61 -12.68
CA LEU A 171 -10.33 10.02 -11.35
C LEU A 171 -11.32 10.83 -10.51
N THR A 172 -11.89 10.22 -9.47
CA THR A 172 -12.69 10.93 -8.45
C THR A 172 -11.86 11.88 -7.57
N ILE A 173 -10.54 11.66 -7.49
CA ILE A 173 -9.61 12.51 -6.72
C ILE A 173 -9.15 13.73 -7.50
N THR A 174 -8.78 14.79 -6.78
CA THR A 174 -8.25 16.04 -7.35
C THR A 174 -6.87 15.85 -8.00
N LYS A 175 -6.46 16.80 -8.86
CA LYS A 175 -5.10 16.91 -9.41
C LYS A 175 -4.05 16.84 -8.33
N ALA A 176 -4.25 17.61 -7.26
CA ALA A 176 -3.28 17.73 -6.17
C ALA A 176 -3.07 16.37 -5.48
N GLN A 177 -4.16 15.66 -5.17
CA GLN A 177 -4.11 14.32 -4.59
C GLN A 177 -3.44 13.32 -5.55
N ARG A 178 -3.82 13.33 -6.83
CA ARG A 178 -3.23 12.47 -7.86
C ARG A 178 -1.72 12.67 -7.99
N LEU A 179 -1.28 13.93 -8.14
CA LEU A 179 0.13 14.28 -8.26
C LEU A 179 0.91 13.93 -6.98
N LYS A 180 0.28 14.08 -5.81
CA LYS A 180 0.89 13.64 -4.55
C LYS A 180 1.12 12.13 -4.54
N LEU A 181 0.12 11.33 -4.91
CA LEU A 181 0.25 9.87 -4.98
C LEU A 181 1.36 9.44 -5.95
N VAL A 182 1.42 10.06 -7.14
CA VAL A 182 2.51 9.81 -8.11
C VAL A 182 3.86 10.19 -7.51
N SER A 183 3.96 11.35 -6.84
CA SER A 183 5.19 11.79 -6.19
C SER A 183 5.64 10.87 -5.06
N ASP A 184 4.71 10.35 -4.26
CA ASP A 184 5.02 9.43 -3.17
C ASP A 184 5.56 8.10 -3.73
N ILE A 185 4.99 7.60 -4.84
CA ILE A 185 5.49 6.42 -5.55
C ILE A 185 6.89 6.68 -6.15
N ASP A 186 7.07 7.81 -6.84
CA ASP A 186 8.35 8.19 -7.45
C ASP A 186 9.48 8.32 -6.42
N LYS A 187 9.18 8.85 -5.23
CA LYS A 187 10.14 8.96 -4.13
C LYS A 187 10.51 7.59 -3.56
N ALA A 188 9.54 6.69 -3.47
CA ALA A 188 9.72 5.35 -2.90
C ALA A 188 10.57 4.42 -3.78
N PHE A 189 10.50 4.57 -5.11
CA PHE A 189 11.06 3.61 -6.07
C PHE A 189 12.15 4.18 -6.98
N ASP A 190 12.49 5.46 -6.83
CA ASP A 190 13.33 6.23 -7.76
C ASP A 190 12.66 6.34 -9.15
N ALA A 191 12.14 7.52 -9.46
CA ALA A 191 11.35 7.83 -10.65
C ALA A 191 11.95 7.31 -11.98
N LYS A 192 13.28 7.11 -12.04
CA LYS A 192 14.00 6.63 -13.23
C LYS A 192 14.01 5.10 -13.39
N LYS A 193 13.44 4.35 -12.44
CA LYS A 193 13.53 2.88 -12.36
C LYS A 193 12.19 2.16 -12.38
N HIS A 194 11.10 2.88 -12.65
CA HIS A 194 9.81 2.23 -12.88
C HIS A 194 9.84 1.54 -14.25
N PRO A 195 9.77 0.19 -14.31
CA PRO A 195 9.55 -0.47 -15.58
C PRO A 195 8.20 0.01 -16.14
N LEU A 196 8.12 0.21 -17.45
CA LEU A 196 6.84 0.43 -18.10
C LEU A 196 5.95 -0.80 -17.87
N PRO A 197 4.62 -0.66 -17.85
CA PRO A 197 3.73 -1.83 -17.74
C PRO A 197 4.01 -2.92 -18.78
N SER A 198 4.47 -2.53 -19.98
CA SER A 198 4.89 -3.46 -21.05
C SER A 198 6.20 -4.19 -20.79
N GLU A 199 7.01 -3.74 -19.82
CA GLU A 199 8.30 -4.31 -19.43
C GLU A 199 8.18 -5.18 -18.16
N ILE A 200 6.97 -5.26 -17.58
CA ILE A 200 6.69 -6.13 -16.44
C ILE A 200 6.62 -7.58 -16.92
N GLY A 201 7.54 -8.40 -16.46
CA GLY A 201 7.63 -9.82 -16.79
C GLY A 201 7.81 -10.71 -15.56
N PRO A 202 7.97 -12.03 -15.75
CA PRO A 202 8.08 -12.99 -14.65
C PRO A 202 9.25 -12.74 -13.68
N SER A 203 10.30 -12.04 -14.14
CA SER A 203 11.49 -11.70 -13.36
C SER A 203 11.41 -10.33 -12.67
N THR A 204 10.38 -9.52 -12.98
CA THR A 204 10.21 -8.21 -12.37
C THR A 204 9.84 -8.37 -10.90
N ASP A 205 10.48 -7.58 -10.04
CA ASP A 205 10.12 -7.53 -8.63
C ASP A 205 8.64 -7.13 -8.47
N ILE A 206 7.87 -7.95 -7.76
CA ILE A 206 6.41 -7.74 -7.67
C ILE A 206 6.03 -6.40 -7.03
N VAL A 207 6.85 -5.90 -6.11
CA VAL A 207 6.63 -4.62 -5.42
C VAL A 207 6.83 -3.48 -6.40
N VAL A 208 7.91 -3.56 -7.20
CA VAL A 208 8.23 -2.62 -8.27
C VAL A 208 7.15 -2.65 -9.37
N ALA A 209 6.70 -3.85 -9.75
CA ALA A 209 5.64 -4.04 -10.74
C ALA A 209 4.33 -3.37 -10.28
N SER A 210 3.90 -3.60 -9.03
CA SER A 210 2.67 -3.00 -8.50
C SER A 210 2.77 -1.49 -8.39
N ALA A 211 3.92 -0.96 -7.98
CA ALA A 211 4.18 0.47 -7.97
C ALA A 211 4.09 1.07 -9.38
N ALA A 212 4.68 0.40 -10.38
CA ALA A 212 4.62 0.82 -11.78
C ALA A 212 3.19 0.80 -12.34
N ILE A 213 2.40 -0.25 -12.06
CA ILE A 213 1.00 -0.35 -12.49
C ILE A 213 0.16 0.76 -11.85
N LEU A 214 0.27 0.97 -10.53
CA LEU A 214 -0.47 2.02 -9.84
C LEU A 214 -0.07 3.41 -10.36
N ARG A 215 1.22 3.64 -10.57
CA ARG A 215 1.73 4.90 -11.15
C ARG A 215 1.15 5.15 -12.53
N ALA A 216 1.22 4.17 -13.43
CA ALA A 216 0.66 4.27 -14.78
C ALA A 216 -0.84 4.58 -14.74
N PHE A 217 -1.60 3.88 -13.88
CA PHE A 217 -3.02 4.13 -13.68
C PHE A 217 -3.33 5.59 -13.31
N LEU A 218 -2.51 6.17 -12.42
CA LEU A 218 -2.63 7.56 -11.96
C LEU A 218 -2.17 8.59 -13.01
N THR A 219 -1.15 8.27 -13.81
CA THR A 219 -0.63 9.19 -14.83
C THR A 219 -1.51 9.26 -16.07
N ASP A 220 -2.12 8.15 -16.45
CA ASP A 220 -2.96 8.03 -17.66
C ASP A 220 -4.33 8.70 -17.52
N ARG A 221 -4.68 9.16 -16.30
CA ARG A 221 -5.96 9.80 -15.99
C ARG A 221 -5.76 11.18 -15.41
N LYS A 222 -6.72 12.06 -15.68
CA LYS A 222 -6.80 13.41 -15.10
C LYS A 222 -7.44 13.37 -13.72
N GLY A 223 -7.07 14.30 -12.84
CA GLY A 223 -7.83 14.58 -11.63
C GLY A 223 -9.23 15.13 -11.94
N SER A 224 -10.13 15.05 -10.97
CA SER A 224 -11.52 15.47 -11.11
C SER A 224 -11.69 16.95 -11.47
N ASP A 225 -10.71 17.79 -11.11
CA ASP A 225 -10.66 19.24 -11.33
C ASP A 225 -9.81 19.66 -12.55
N GLU A 226 -9.20 18.73 -13.29
CA GLU A 226 -8.30 19.05 -14.42
C GLU A 226 -9.04 19.14 -15.75
N ARG A 227 -9.12 20.32 -16.37
CA ARG A 227 -9.75 20.47 -17.70
C ARG A 227 -9.10 19.58 -18.75
#